data_AF-A0A7V9BST5-F1
#
_entry.id   AF-A0A7V9BST5-F1
#
_cell.length_a   1.000
_cell.length_b   1.000
_cell.length_c   1.000
_cell.angle_alpha   90.00
_cell.angle_beta   90.00
_cell.angle_gamma   90.00
#
_symmetry.space_group_name_H-M   'P 1'
#
loop_
_entity.id
_entity.type
_entity.pdbx_description
1 polymer ?
#
loop_
_entity_poly.entity_id
_entity_poly.type
_entity_poly.pdbx_seq_one_letter_code
_entity_poly.pdbx_strand_id
1 'polypeptide(L)'
;MRYVSVLASIVCASSIACVDDGKEETGDLASADAIAGTPSIEILGTSGDGLSVPRDLEFHPDRPEELWVVNQETDGMVILFEPGTGTQTSEDRVDSFAEHFMEEVSSLAFGVTDDTVDDHPISTFGTCQESRNTYNDQAPPNDFMGPALWPGDLDLFAEVHQTGLGSHIDMLHSSPMCVGMAHDARNKYWVFDGQNGVLTWYDFQVPHGYGEDDHSDGMIRRYVDVALNRVPDVPGHIAVDDAGLLYIANTGEGQLLVVDPRNAVEGDAIPLLFEPLEEYTEYVGASVATLGDGLD
;
A
#
# COMPACT_ATOMS: atom_id res chain seq x y z
N MET A 1 -23.20 -5.88 15.65
CA MET A 1 -23.21 -5.27 14.30
C MET A 1 -22.22 -4.12 14.37
N ARG A 2 -20.95 -4.41 14.06
CA ARG A 2 -19.90 -3.38 13.97
C ARG A 2 -19.94 -2.89 12.53
N TYR A 3 -20.30 -1.63 12.34
CA TYR A 3 -20.20 -0.99 11.03
C TYR A 3 -18.73 -0.64 10.84
N VAL A 4 -18.13 -1.07 9.73
CA VAL A 4 -16.82 -0.56 9.32
C VAL A 4 -17.10 0.68 8.49
N SER A 5 -16.87 1.86 9.08
CA SER A 5 -16.69 3.09 8.31
C SER A 5 -15.22 3.14 7.93
N VAL A 6 -14.86 2.61 6.76
CA VAL A 6 -13.61 3.03 6.11
C VAL A 6 -13.87 4.46 5.67
N LEU A 7 -13.23 5.43 6.33
CA LEU A 7 -13.20 6.82 5.89
C LEU A 7 -12.34 6.87 4.61
N ALA A 8 -12.87 6.37 3.51
CA ALA A 8 -12.33 6.65 2.19
C ALA A 8 -12.76 8.08 1.84
N SER A 9 -11.83 9.04 1.91
CA SER A 9 -11.78 10.23 1.05
C SER A 9 -10.64 11.16 1.50
N ILE A 10 -9.43 10.96 0.97
CA ILE A 10 -8.69 12.10 0.44
C ILE A 10 -9.13 12.22 -1.03
N VAL A 11 -10.19 12.99 -1.26
CA VAL A 11 -10.54 13.43 -2.61
C VAL A 11 -9.64 14.62 -2.90
N CYS A 12 -8.56 14.39 -3.64
CA CYS A 12 -7.99 15.37 -4.57
C CYS A 12 -6.89 14.74 -5.44
N ALA A 13 -7.30 14.02 -6.47
CA ALA A 13 -6.46 13.85 -7.66
C ALA A 13 -7.39 13.78 -8.88
N SER A 14 -7.00 14.45 -9.97
CA SER A 14 -7.70 14.51 -11.26
C SER A 14 -8.94 15.43 -11.39
N SER A 15 -8.76 16.75 -11.27
CA SER A 15 -9.22 17.66 -12.33
C SER A 15 -8.73 19.09 -12.16
N ILE A 16 -8.09 19.56 -13.22
CA ILE A 16 -7.73 20.95 -13.54
C ILE A 16 -8.81 21.96 -13.12
N ALA A 17 -8.45 22.91 -12.25
CA ALA A 17 -8.60 24.37 -12.47
C ALA A 17 -8.26 25.18 -11.21
N CYS A 18 -7.00 25.58 -11.05
CA CYS A 18 -6.66 26.75 -10.23
C CYS A 18 -5.87 27.72 -11.11
N VAL A 19 -6.58 28.67 -11.73
CA VAL A 19 -5.99 29.90 -12.28
C VAL A 19 -6.16 30.99 -11.23
N ASP A 20 -5.03 31.57 -10.89
CA ASP A 20 -4.79 32.67 -9.96
C ASP A 20 -5.47 33.97 -10.41
N ASP A 21 -6.34 34.54 -9.57
CA ASP A 21 -6.79 35.94 -9.65
C ASP A 21 -6.34 36.66 -8.37
N GLY A 22 -5.02 36.88 -8.31
CA GLY A 22 -4.24 37.71 -7.41
C GLY A 22 -5.00 38.58 -6.40
N LYS A 23 -4.68 38.36 -5.12
CA LYS A 23 -4.60 39.38 -4.06
C LYS A 23 -3.76 38.86 -2.89
N GLU A 24 -2.77 39.66 -2.50
CA GLU A 24 -1.81 39.41 -1.43
C GLU A 24 -2.46 39.29 -0.03
N GLU A 25 -2.02 38.24 0.66
CA GLU A 25 -1.80 37.98 2.09
C GLU A 25 -2.60 38.69 3.19
N THR A 26 -3.30 37.87 3.99
CA THR A 26 -3.01 37.68 5.43
C THR A 26 -3.29 36.22 5.79
N GLY A 27 -2.33 35.57 6.45
CA GLY A 27 -2.38 34.15 6.82
C GLY A 27 -3.57 33.75 7.68
N ASP A 28 -4.44 32.96 7.07
CA ASP A 28 -5.30 31.92 7.63
C ASP A 28 -5.49 30.91 6.48
N LEU A 29 -4.89 29.72 6.56
CA LEU A 29 -5.16 28.65 5.62
C LEU A 29 -6.50 28.02 5.98
N ALA A 30 -7.59 28.70 5.64
CA ALA A 30 -8.89 28.08 5.55
C ALA A 30 -9.23 27.87 4.08
N SER A 31 -9.37 26.61 3.67
CA SER A 31 -10.33 26.23 2.65
C SER A 31 -10.56 24.72 2.68
N ALA A 32 -11.46 24.31 3.57
CA ALA A 32 -12.30 23.13 3.35
C ALA A 32 -13.40 23.43 2.30
N ASP A 33 -13.09 24.22 1.27
CA ASP A 33 -13.98 24.47 0.12
C ASP A 33 -13.56 23.56 -1.04
N ALA A 34 -13.80 22.26 -0.86
CA ALA A 34 -13.89 21.29 -1.95
C ALA A 34 -14.80 20.08 -1.65
N ILE A 35 -15.70 20.16 -0.66
CA ILE A 35 -16.93 19.36 -0.66
C ILE A 35 -18.08 20.30 -0.31
N ALA A 36 -18.56 21.06 -1.29
CA ALA A 36 -19.79 21.82 -1.16
C ALA A 36 -20.98 20.85 -1.12
N GLY A 37 -21.27 20.31 0.06
CA GLY A 37 -22.37 19.37 0.30
C GLY A 37 -22.15 18.59 1.60
N THR A 38 -23.23 18.12 2.22
CA THR A 38 -23.09 17.09 3.26
C THR A 38 -22.59 15.82 2.57
N PRO A 39 -21.42 15.27 2.94
CA PRO A 39 -20.98 13.99 2.39
C PRO A 39 -22.04 12.94 2.68
N SER A 40 -22.48 12.23 1.64
CA SER A 40 -23.34 11.06 1.80
C SER A 40 -22.47 9.84 2.02
N ILE A 41 -22.76 9.08 3.07
CA ILE A 41 -22.14 7.78 3.31
C ILE A 41 -22.98 6.73 2.58
N GLU A 42 -22.34 5.99 1.67
CA GLU A 42 -22.91 4.82 1.02
C GLU A 42 -22.21 3.56 1.54
N ILE A 43 -22.99 2.50 1.78
CA ILE A 43 -22.44 1.21 2.18
C ILE A 43 -22.33 0.36 0.90
N LEU A 44 -21.10 0.21 0.41
CA LEU A 44 -20.81 -0.58 -0.78
C LEU A 44 -20.63 -2.08 -0.48
N GLY A 45 -20.26 -2.45 0.75
CA GLY A 45 -20.07 -3.86 1.10
C GLY A 45 -20.29 -4.13 2.58
N THR A 46 -20.53 -5.39 2.89
CA THR A 46 -20.77 -5.92 4.23
C THR A 46 -20.06 -7.26 4.41
N SER A 47 -20.13 -7.83 5.62
CA SER A 47 -19.68 -9.20 5.84
C SER A 47 -20.45 -10.25 5.02
N GLY A 48 -21.63 -9.91 4.49
CA GLY A 48 -22.36 -10.78 3.57
C GLY A 48 -21.71 -10.92 2.20
N ASP A 49 -20.84 -9.96 1.86
CA ASP A 49 -20.10 -9.88 0.59
C ASP A 49 -18.69 -10.50 0.71
N GLY A 50 -18.33 -11.01 1.90
CA GLY A 50 -17.01 -11.59 2.20
C GLY A 50 -16.11 -10.71 3.06
N LEU A 51 -16.47 -9.44 3.32
CA LEU A 51 -15.60 -8.52 4.06
C LEU A 51 -15.39 -8.97 5.51
N SER A 52 -14.12 -9.10 5.90
CA SER A 52 -13.71 -9.50 7.24
C SER A 52 -12.49 -8.69 7.69
N VAL A 53 -12.75 -7.73 8.58
CA VAL A 53 -11.76 -6.73 9.04
C VAL A 53 -11.03 -6.05 7.85
N PRO A 54 -11.77 -5.38 6.94
CA PRO A 54 -11.15 -4.73 5.80
C PRO A 54 -10.28 -3.55 6.26
N ARG A 55 -9.11 -3.39 5.62
CA ARG A 55 -8.07 -2.43 6.07
C ARG A 55 -7.84 -1.29 5.10
N ASP A 56 -7.84 -1.60 3.81
CA ASP A 56 -7.54 -0.65 2.74
C ASP A 56 -8.33 -1.03 1.48
N LEU A 57 -8.49 -0.09 0.56
CA LEU A 57 -9.24 -0.27 -0.67
C LEU A 57 -8.67 0.55 -1.82
N GLU A 58 -8.80 0.03 -3.03
CA GLU A 58 -8.43 0.76 -4.23
C GLU A 58 -9.25 0.32 -5.44
N PHE A 59 -9.53 1.25 -6.35
CA PHE A 59 -10.12 0.93 -7.64
C PHE A 59 -9.03 0.44 -8.59
N HIS A 60 -9.32 -0.63 -9.34
CA HIS A 60 -8.38 -1.10 -10.36
C HIS A 60 -8.17 0.01 -11.43
N PRO A 61 -6.92 0.36 -11.78
CA PRO A 61 -6.63 1.54 -12.60
C PRO A 61 -7.20 1.47 -14.01
N ASP A 62 -7.21 0.27 -14.61
CA ASP A 62 -7.76 0.06 -15.97
C ASP A 62 -9.19 -0.49 -16.01
N ARG A 63 -9.74 -0.83 -14.83
CA ARG A 63 -11.07 -1.46 -14.67
C ARG A 63 -11.77 -0.78 -13.48
N PRO A 64 -12.10 0.51 -13.59
CA PRO A 64 -12.60 1.31 -12.47
C PRO A 64 -13.96 0.85 -11.92
N GLU A 65 -14.61 -0.11 -12.58
CA GLU A 65 -15.75 -0.87 -12.07
C GLU A 65 -15.38 -1.95 -11.04
N GLU A 66 -14.09 -2.18 -10.77
CA GLU A 66 -13.59 -3.12 -9.75
C GLU A 66 -13.03 -2.34 -8.55
N LEU A 67 -13.64 -2.51 -7.38
CA LEU A 67 -13.13 -2.02 -6.10
C LEU A 67 -12.55 -3.19 -5.32
N TRP A 68 -11.24 -3.19 -5.13
CA TRP A 68 -10.50 -4.23 -4.45
C TRP A 68 -10.29 -3.81 -3.00
N VAL A 69 -10.62 -4.68 -2.05
CA VAL A 69 -10.57 -4.40 -0.61
C VAL A 69 -9.79 -5.50 0.08
N VAL A 70 -8.67 -5.17 0.71
CA VAL A 70 -7.88 -6.15 1.48
C VAL A 70 -8.58 -6.49 2.80
N ASN A 71 -8.63 -7.78 3.12
CA ASN A 71 -9.21 -8.36 4.33
C ASN A 71 -8.11 -8.90 5.22
N GLN A 72 -7.87 -8.26 6.36
CA GLN A 72 -6.83 -8.70 7.33
C GLN A 72 -7.11 -10.10 7.86
N GLU A 73 -8.36 -10.40 8.21
CA GLU A 73 -8.69 -11.64 8.93
C GLU A 73 -8.58 -12.90 8.05
N THR A 74 -8.65 -12.74 6.72
CA THR A 74 -8.66 -13.87 5.77
C THR A 74 -7.41 -13.91 4.90
N ASP A 75 -6.43 -13.03 5.14
CA ASP A 75 -5.21 -12.89 4.35
C ASP A 75 -5.48 -12.80 2.83
N GLY A 76 -6.47 -12.00 2.47
CA GLY A 76 -6.91 -11.95 1.08
C GLY A 76 -7.65 -10.68 0.78
N MET A 77 -8.56 -10.75 -0.17
CA MET A 77 -9.32 -9.59 -0.58
C MET A 77 -10.70 -9.93 -1.09
N VAL A 78 -11.59 -8.96 -0.96
CA VAL A 78 -12.88 -8.94 -1.62
C VAL A 78 -12.84 -7.95 -2.75
N ILE A 79 -13.31 -8.37 -3.91
CA ILE A 79 -13.45 -7.55 -5.10
C ILE A 79 -14.93 -7.28 -5.31
N LEU A 80 -15.31 -6.00 -5.25
CA LEU A 80 -16.66 -5.55 -5.58
C LEU A 80 -16.67 -5.12 -7.05
N PHE A 81 -17.53 -5.74 -7.84
CA PHE A 81 -17.77 -5.38 -9.23
C PHE A 81 -18.98 -4.46 -9.34
N GLU A 82 -18.88 -3.42 -10.16
CA GLU A 82 -19.91 -2.38 -10.36
C GLU A 82 -20.41 -1.78 -9.02
N PRO A 83 -19.51 -1.31 -8.13
CA PRO A 83 -19.87 -0.88 -6.79
C PRO A 83 -20.87 0.28 -6.79
N GLY A 84 -21.87 0.22 -5.91
CA GLY A 84 -22.93 1.24 -5.76
C GLY A 84 -24.04 1.14 -6.81
N THR A 85 -23.96 0.18 -7.74
CA THR A 85 -24.99 -0.01 -8.77
C THR A 85 -26.00 -1.10 -8.36
N GLY A 86 -27.12 -1.16 -9.10
CA GLY A 86 -28.10 -2.25 -8.95
C GLY A 86 -27.63 -3.61 -9.47
N THR A 87 -26.43 -3.67 -10.07
CA THR A 87 -25.81 -4.87 -10.63
C THR A 87 -24.55 -5.30 -9.87
N GLN A 88 -24.28 -4.67 -8.71
CA GLN A 88 -23.11 -4.97 -7.91
C GLN A 88 -23.04 -6.47 -7.53
N THR A 89 -21.85 -7.04 -7.65
CA THR A 89 -21.51 -8.39 -7.15
C THR A 89 -20.21 -8.35 -6.36
N SER A 90 -19.92 -9.40 -5.60
CA SER A 90 -18.63 -9.54 -4.91
C SER A 90 -18.00 -10.91 -5.16
N GLU A 91 -16.68 -10.94 -5.07
CA GLU A 91 -15.85 -12.14 -5.12
C GLU A 91 -14.81 -12.07 -4.00
N ASP A 92 -14.66 -13.16 -3.26
CA ASP A 92 -13.65 -13.31 -2.21
C ASP A 92 -12.49 -14.14 -2.77
N ARG A 93 -11.26 -13.64 -2.64
CA ARG A 93 -10.04 -14.24 -3.17
C ARG A 93 -8.98 -14.35 -2.09
N VAL A 94 -8.50 -15.58 -1.91
CA VAL A 94 -7.41 -15.93 -1.00
C VAL A 94 -6.44 -16.82 -1.76
N ASP A 95 -5.18 -16.40 -1.84
CA ASP A 95 -4.12 -17.18 -2.44
C ASP A 95 -3.75 -18.38 -1.55
N SER A 96 -3.36 -19.51 -2.16
CA SER A 96 -2.97 -20.74 -1.45
C SER A 96 -1.82 -20.62 -0.45
N PHE A 97 -0.97 -19.58 -0.57
CA PHE A 97 0.12 -19.31 0.36
C PHE A 97 0.02 -17.91 0.99
N ALA A 98 -1.21 -17.43 1.10
CA ALA A 98 -1.57 -16.15 1.71
C ALA A 98 -1.08 -16.00 3.16
N GLU A 99 -0.97 -17.10 3.92
CA GLU A 99 -0.47 -17.07 5.30
C GLU A 99 0.97 -16.57 5.43
N HIS A 100 1.68 -16.43 4.31
CA HIS A 100 2.99 -15.80 4.23
C HIS A 100 2.94 -14.47 3.48
N PHE A 101 2.36 -14.44 2.27
CA PHE A 101 2.43 -13.26 1.40
C PHE A 101 1.34 -12.20 1.65
N MET A 102 0.28 -12.51 2.41
CA MET A 102 -0.79 -11.59 2.79
C MET A 102 -1.20 -11.70 4.27
N GLU A 103 -0.35 -12.29 5.13
CA GLU A 103 -0.66 -12.48 6.55
C GLU A 103 -0.96 -11.14 7.24
N GLU A 104 -2.18 -10.98 7.76
CA GLU A 104 -2.67 -9.73 8.33
C GLU A 104 -2.47 -8.53 7.38
N VAL A 105 -2.81 -8.71 6.09
CA VAL A 105 -2.70 -7.67 5.05
C VAL A 105 -3.33 -6.35 5.50
N SER A 106 -2.58 -5.27 5.36
CA SER A 106 -2.88 -3.96 5.92
C SER A 106 -3.08 -2.87 4.88
N SER A 107 -2.49 -3.01 3.69
CA SER A 107 -2.53 -2.01 2.63
C SER A 107 -2.35 -2.64 1.27
N LEU A 108 -2.90 -1.99 0.24
CA LEU A 108 -2.65 -2.29 -1.16
C LEU A 108 -2.28 -1.01 -1.92
N ALA A 109 -1.55 -1.17 -3.01
CA ALA A 109 -1.37 -0.10 -3.99
C ALA A 109 -1.31 -0.72 -5.39
N PHE A 110 -2.20 -0.31 -6.30
CA PHE A 110 -2.09 -0.65 -7.71
C PHE A 110 -0.91 0.07 -8.35
N GLY A 111 -0.17 -0.69 -9.15
CA GLY A 111 0.80 -0.16 -10.07
C GLY A 111 0.17 0.27 -11.39
N VAL A 112 1.01 0.35 -12.42
CA VAL A 112 0.59 0.64 -13.79
C VAL A 112 0.58 -0.64 -14.63
N THR A 113 -0.25 -0.68 -15.67
CA THR A 113 -0.11 -1.73 -16.68
C THR A 113 1.15 -1.52 -17.50
N ASP A 114 2.12 -2.42 -17.36
CA ASP A 114 3.37 -2.41 -18.10
C ASP A 114 3.90 -3.82 -18.40
N ASP A 115 5.03 -3.90 -19.11
CA ASP A 115 5.64 -5.14 -19.59
C ASP A 115 6.65 -5.75 -18.60
N THR A 116 6.61 -5.37 -17.32
CA THR A 116 7.59 -5.85 -16.34
C THR A 116 7.42 -7.31 -15.95
N VAL A 117 6.24 -7.90 -16.12
CA VAL A 117 5.95 -9.29 -15.79
C VAL A 117 5.94 -10.13 -17.07
N ASP A 118 6.94 -10.99 -17.26
CA ASP A 118 7.04 -11.95 -18.37
C ASP A 118 6.81 -11.35 -19.79
N ASP A 119 7.19 -10.10 -20.03
CA ASP A 119 6.92 -9.34 -21.27
C ASP A 119 5.41 -9.31 -21.65
N HIS A 120 4.51 -9.54 -20.68
CA HIS A 120 3.07 -9.57 -20.87
C HIS A 120 2.44 -8.36 -20.18
N PRO A 121 1.85 -7.41 -20.94
CA PRO A 121 1.33 -6.19 -20.35
C PRO A 121 0.13 -6.49 -19.45
N ILE A 122 0.34 -6.40 -18.13
CA ILE A 122 -0.67 -6.50 -17.08
C ILE A 122 -0.44 -5.40 -16.06
N SER A 123 -1.50 -5.01 -15.34
CA SER A 123 -1.34 -4.26 -14.10
C SER A 123 -0.70 -5.16 -13.05
N THR A 124 0.05 -4.56 -12.13
CA THR A 124 0.49 -5.21 -10.89
C THR A 124 -0.11 -4.47 -9.71
N PHE A 125 -0.08 -5.08 -8.52
CA PHE A 125 -0.33 -4.37 -7.28
C PHE A 125 0.61 -4.88 -6.19
N GLY A 126 0.99 -3.98 -5.29
CA GLY A 126 1.73 -4.30 -4.09
C GLY A 126 0.79 -4.49 -2.91
N THR A 127 1.25 -5.25 -1.92
CA THR A 127 0.58 -5.39 -0.61
C THR A 127 1.57 -5.26 0.52
N CYS A 128 1.09 -4.76 1.65
CA CYS A 128 1.80 -4.74 2.92
C CYS A 128 1.09 -5.59 3.98
N GLN A 129 1.88 -6.17 4.88
CA GLN A 129 1.43 -7.16 5.86
C GLN A 129 1.78 -6.64 7.25
N GLU A 130 0.79 -6.53 8.15
CA GLU A 130 1.02 -6.14 9.56
C GLU A 130 1.50 -7.34 10.40
N SER A 131 2.35 -8.20 9.82
CA SER A 131 2.77 -9.47 10.42
C SER A 131 4.29 -9.54 10.70
N ARG A 132 4.69 -10.45 11.59
CA ARG A 132 6.06 -10.90 11.85
C ARG A 132 6.36 -12.30 11.31
N ASN A 133 5.58 -12.74 10.32
CA ASN A 133 5.65 -14.05 9.68
C ASN A 133 5.39 -15.21 10.63
N THR A 134 4.17 -15.24 11.18
CA THR A 134 3.72 -16.30 12.10
C THR A 134 2.96 -17.41 11.40
N TYR A 135 2.69 -17.28 10.10
CA TYR A 135 1.89 -18.23 9.32
C TYR A 135 0.52 -18.47 9.96
N ASN A 136 -0.20 -17.42 10.34
CA ASN A 136 -1.46 -17.49 11.11
C ASN A 136 -1.29 -18.24 12.43
N ASP A 137 -0.35 -17.78 13.27
CA ASP A 137 0.01 -18.39 14.55
C ASP A 137 0.52 -19.85 14.48
N GLN A 138 0.85 -20.36 13.29
CA GLN A 138 1.36 -21.72 13.10
C GLN A 138 2.86 -21.85 13.40
N ALA A 139 3.60 -20.74 13.45
CA ALA A 139 5.01 -20.68 13.78
C ALA A 139 5.35 -19.49 14.70
N PRO A 140 6.46 -19.56 15.46
CA PRO A 140 6.99 -18.39 16.16
C PRO A 140 7.39 -17.30 15.17
N PRO A 141 7.25 -16.01 15.53
CA PRO A 141 7.63 -14.90 14.66
C PRO A 141 9.12 -14.97 14.33
N ASN A 142 9.45 -14.74 13.06
CA ASN A 142 10.83 -14.82 12.55
C ASN A 142 11.27 -13.56 11.77
N ASP A 143 10.38 -12.57 11.62
CA ASP A 143 10.61 -11.28 10.95
C ASP A 143 10.96 -11.39 9.45
N PHE A 144 10.83 -12.58 8.87
CA PHE A 144 10.96 -12.83 7.43
C PHE A 144 9.64 -12.42 6.75
N MET A 145 9.42 -11.10 6.69
CA MET A 145 8.21 -10.48 6.13
C MET A 145 8.59 -9.16 5.44
N GLY A 146 7.75 -8.72 4.51
CA GLY A 146 7.91 -7.46 3.77
C GLY A 146 6.89 -7.40 2.63
N PRO A 147 6.87 -6.29 1.88
CA PRO A 147 5.88 -6.10 0.83
C PRO A 147 5.98 -7.19 -0.25
N ALA A 148 4.83 -7.57 -0.79
CA ALA A 148 4.69 -8.56 -1.85
C ALA A 148 4.04 -7.94 -3.09
N LEU A 149 4.46 -8.40 -4.27
CA LEU A 149 3.98 -7.96 -5.59
C LEU A 149 3.10 -9.06 -6.22
N TRP A 150 2.02 -8.63 -6.87
CA TRP A 150 0.98 -9.51 -7.40
C TRP A 150 0.55 -9.08 -8.81
N PRO A 151 0.06 -10.02 -9.64
CA PRO A 151 -0.61 -9.67 -10.89
C PRO A 151 -1.98 -9.03 -10.59
N GLY A 152 -2.31 -7.93 -11.26
CA GLY A 152 -3.65 -7.30 -11.21
C GLY A 152 -4.66 -7.94 -12.16
N ASP A 153 -4.37 -9.12 -12.71
CA ASP A 153 -5.26 -9.87 -13.61
C ASP A 153 -6.01 -10.96 -12.84
N LEU A 154 -7.33 -10.99 -13.00
CA LEU A 154 -8.22 -11.95 -12.34
C LEU A 154 -8.07 -13.39 -12.85
N ASP A 155 -7.48 -13.61 -14.03
CA ASP A 155 -7.15 -14.96 -14.50
C ASP A 155 -5.84 -15.49 -13.88
N LEU A 156 -5.09 -14.63 -13.18
CA LEU A 156 -3.78 -14.95 -12.59
C LEU A 156 -3.81 -14.92 -11.05
N PHE A 157 -4.24 -13.81 -10.47
CA PHE A 157 -4.24 -13.59 -9.03
C PHE A 157 -5.12 -14.61 -8.29
N ALA A 158 -4.52 -15.31 -7.32
CA ALA A 158 -5.10 -16.41 -6.56
C ALA A 158 -5.60 -17.61 -7.39
N GLU A 159 -5.22 -17.70 -8.67
CA GLU A 159 -5.69 -18.75 -9.59
C GLU A 159 -4.54 -19.63 -10.10
N VAL A 160 -3.36 -19.06 -10.33
CA VAL A 160 -2.20 -19.81 -10.83
C VAL A 160 -1.27 -20.23 -9.70
N HIS A 161 -0.52 -21.33 -9.89
CA HIS A 161 0.49 -21.82 -8.94
C HIS A 161 -0.04 -22.14 -7.51
N GLN A 162 -1.33 -22.45 -7.40
CA GLN A 162 -2.05 -22.69 -6.13
C GLN A 162 -1.69 -24.01 -5.39
N THR A 163 -0.67 -24.73 -5.86
CA THR A 163 -0.09 -25.90 -5.17
C THR A 163 1.37 -25.65 -4.75
N GLY A 164 1.86 -24.42 -4.93
CA GLY A 164 3.21 -23.97 -4.60
C GLY A 164 3.16 -22.70 -3.76
N LEU A 165 4.00 -21.72 -4.08
CA LEU A 165 4.04 -20.42 -3.39
C LEU A 165 2.96 -19.45 -3.88
N GLY A 166 1.90 -19.95 -4.53
CA GLY A 166 0.81 -19.09 -4.97
C GLY A 166 1.12 -18.25 -6.21
N SER A 167 0.25 -17.26 -6.44
CA SER A 167 0.26 -16.37 -7.61
C SER A 167 1.11 -15.12 -7.44
N HIS A 168 1.74 -14.92 -6.28
CA HIS A 168 2.66 -13.80 -6.07
C HIS A 168 3.79 -13.84 -7.11
N ILE A 169 4.29 -12.66 -7.48
CA ILE A 169 5.37 -12.49 -8.47
C ILE A 169 6.62 -11.88 -7.88
N ASP A 170 6.55 -11.32 -6.67
CA ASP A 170 7.74 -10.92 -5.93
C ASP A 170 7.44 -10.72 -4.43
N MET A 171 8.47 -10.75 -3.59
CA MET A 171 8.43 -10.30 -2.21
C MET A 171 9.84 -9.93 -1.75
N LEU A 172 10.00 -8.75 -1.13
CA LEU A 172 11.29 -8.35 -0.55
C LEU A 172 11.19 -8.28 0.99
N HIS A 173 12.05 -9.01 1.68
CA HIS A 173 12.02 -9.20 3.12
C HIS A 173 12.82 -8.13 3.85
N SER A 174 12.15 -7.16 4.45
CA SER A 174 12.78 -6.18 5.36
C SER A 174 11.83 -5.24 6.10
N SER A 175 10.52 -5.26 5.81
CA SER A 175 9.54 -4.40 6.48
C SER A 175 8.37 -5.20 7.06
N PRO A 176 8.63 -6.10 8.04
CA PRO A 176 7.56 -6.67 8.86
C PRO A 176 6.72 -5.57 9.50
N MET A 177 5.48 -5.89 9.86
CA MET A 177 4.55 -4.97 10.50
C MET A 177 4.26 -3.71 9.65
N CYS A 178 4.26 -3.84 8.33
CA CYS A 178 3.95 -2.73 7.43
C CYS A 178 2.48 -2.33 7.55
N VAL A 179 2.19 -1.02 7.50
CA VAL A 179 0.82 -0.47 7.66
C VAL A 179 0.42 0.57 6.61
N GLY A 180 1.22 0.74 5.55
CA GLY A 180 0.94 1.73 4.50
C GLY A 180 1.78 1.49 3.28
N MET A 181 1.18 1.67 2.10
CA MET A 181 1.86 1.50 0.82
C MET A 181 1.36 2.56 -0.18
N ALA A 182 2.24 2.99 -1.09
CA ALA A 182 1.86 3.74 -2.28
C ALA A 182 2.73 3.35 -3.47
N HIS A 183 2.15 3.36 -4.68
CA HIS A 183 2.90 3.15 -5.91
C HIS A 183 3.79 4.37 -6.23
N ASP A 184 5.00 4.11 -6.72
CA ASP A 184 5.93 5.15 -7.23
C ASP A 184 6.00 5.10 -8.75
N ALA A 185 6.54 3.99 -9.30
CA ALA A 185 6.67 3.77 -10.74
C ALA A 185 6.97 2.29 -11.03
N ARG A 186 6.40 1.71 -12.10
CA ARG A 186 6.64 0.30 -12.46
C ARG A 186 6.47 -0.62 -11.24
N ASN A 187 7.47 -1.41 -10.86
CA ASN A 187 7.46 -2.24 -9.65
C ASN A 187 8.10 -1.56 -8.43
N LYS A 188 7.91 -0.25 -8.29
CA LYS A 188 8.46 0.54 -7.18
C LYS A 188 7.37 1.05 -6.28
N TYR A 189 7.60 0.92 -4.98
CA TYR A 189 6.60 1.23 -3.96
C TYR A 189 7.24 1.93 -2.75
N TRP A 190 6.49 2.88 -2.20
CA TRP A 190 6.74 3.47 -0.90
C TRP A 190 6.00 2.67 0.16
N VAL A 191 6.65 2.48 1.31
CA VAL A 191 6.21 1.57 2.38
C VAL A 191 6.38 2.25 3.72
N PHE A 192 5.34 2.19 4.55
CA PHE A 192 5.43 2.50 5.97
C PHE A 192 5.97 1.26 6.68
N ASP A 193 7.28 1.22 6.90
CA ASP A 193 7.96 0.15 7.63
C ASP A 193 7.67 0.27 9.13
N GLY A 194 6.65 -0.44 9.59
CA GLY A 194 6.16 -0.32 10.96
C GLY A 194 7.00 -1.04 12.01
N GLN A 195 7.88 -1.97 11.63
CA GLN A 195 8.85 -2.57 12.58
C GLN A 195 10.07 -1.67 12.78
N ASN A 196 10.59 -1.06 11.71
CA ASN A 196 11.76 -0.20 11.79
C ASN A 196 11.39 1.27 12.06
N GLY A 197 10.12 1.64 11.89
CA GLY A 197 9.58 2.97 12.20
C GLY A 197 10.07 4.05 11.23
N VAL A 198 10.16 3.72 9.94
CA VAL A 198 10.70 4.62 8.91
C VAL A 198 9.93 4.51 7.60
N LEU A 199 10.06 5.51 6.74
CA LEU A 199 9.68 5.39 5.33
C LEU A 199 10.71 4.53 4.59
N THR A 200 10.24 3.55 3.84
CA THR A 200 11.09 2.68 3.01
C THR A 200 10.59 2.71 1.57
N TRP A 201 11.52 2.72 0.63
CA TRP A 201 11.25 2.56 -0.80
C TRP A 201 11.76 1.21 -1.27
N TYR A 202 10.96 0.56 -2.09
CA TYR A 202 11.18 -0.76 -2.64
C TYR A 202 11.19 -0.67 -4.17
N ASP A 203 12.08 -1.42 -4.79
CA ASP A 203 12.06 -1.73 -6.23
C ASP A 203 12.24 -3.24 -6.39
N PHE A 204 11.17 -3.90 -6.81
CA PHE A 204 11.18 -5.34 -7.08
C PHE A 204 11.93 -5.69 -8.38
N GLN A 205 12.44 -4.69 -9.12
CA GLN A 205 13.15 -4.90 -10.39
C GLN A 205 12.35 -5.76 -11.38
N VAL A 206 12.93 -6.87 -11.85
CA VAL A 206 12.32 -7.85 -12.73
C VAL A 206 11.69 -8.90 -11.83
N PRO A 207 10.35 -8.90 -11.68
CA PRO A 207 9.68 -9.85 -10.81
C PRO A 207 10.02 -11.27 -11.21
N HIS A 208 10.14 -12.14 -10.22
CA HIS A 208 10.22 -13.55 -10.52
C HIS A 208 8.89 -14.05 -11.12
N GLY A 209 8.94 -15.16 -11.86
CA GLY A 209 7.73 -15.79 -12.37
C GLY A 209 6.74 -16.13 -11.23
N TYR A 210 5.49 -16.40 -11.58
CA TYR A 210 4.45 -16.72 -10.59
C TYR A 210 4.86 -17.88 -9.67
N GLY A 211 4.87 -17.63 -8.35
CA GLY A 211 5.15 -18.65 -7.34
C GLY A 211 6.60 -19.14 -7.31
N GLU A 212 7.54 -18.38 -7.87
CA GLU A 212 8.99 -18.57 -7.76
C GLU A 212 9.55 -17.83 -6.52
N ASP A 213 10.88 -17.82 -6.32
CA ASP A 213 11.51 -17.28 -5.09
C ASP A 213 12.81 -16.46 -5.30
N ASP A 214 13.28 -16.25 -6.54
CA ASP A 214 14.50 -15.48 -6.80
C ASP A 214 14.20 -13.99 -6.99
N HIS A 215 14.44 -13.22 -5.94
CA HIS A 215 14.31 -11.77 -5.88
C HIS A 215 15.65 -11.09 -5.57
N SER A 216 16.76 -11.71 -6.01
CA SER A 216 18.11 -11.28 -5.62
C SER A 216 18.58 -9.95 -6.21
N ASP A 217 17.88 -9.43 -7.22
CA ASP A 217 18.09 -8.12 -7.82
C ASP A 217 17.29 -7.00 -7.12
N GLY A 218 16.45 -7.35 -6.15
CA GLY A 218 15.65 -6.40 -5.38
C GLY A 218 16.48 -5.29 -4.73
N MET A 219 15.86 -4.11 -4.60
CA MET A 219 16.50 -2.93 -4.04
C MET A 219 15.63 -2.29 -2.95
N ILE A 220 16.23 -2.04 -1.79
CA ILE A 220 15.55 -1.49 -0.63
C ILE A 220 16.28 -0.26 -0.11
N ARG A 221 15.56 0.86 0.04
CA ARG A 221 16.09 2.14 0.52
C ARG A 221 15.33 2.62 1.74
N ARG A 222 15.99 2.71 2.88
CA ARG A 222 15.36 3.20 4.12
C ARG A 222 15.68 4.66 4.36
N TYR A 223 14.65 5.50 4.40
CA TYR A 223 14.77 6.93 4.69
C TYR A 223 14.79 7.14 6.21
N VAL A 224 15.97 6.97 6.81
CA VAL A 224 16.13 6.83 8.27
C VAL A 224 15.87 8.11 9.06
N ASP A 225 15.75 9.26 8.38
CA ASP A 225 15.36 10.54 8.97
C ASP A 225 13.86 10.84 8.88
N VAL A 226 13.09 10.00 8.16
CA VAL A 226 11.63 10.04 8.11
C VAL A 226 11.08 9.09 9.18
N ALA A 227 11.04 9.54 10.42
CA ALA A 227 10.54 8.75 11.55
C ALA A 227 9.02 8.57 11.48
N LEU A 228 8.57 7.31 11.52
CA LEU A 228 7.18 6.92 11.51
C LEU A 228 6.87 6.02 12.72
N ASN A 229 5.67 6.13 13.27
CA ASN A 229 5.20 5.37 14.41
C ASN A 229 3.80 4.85 14.13
N ARG A 230 3.61 3.53 14.10
CA ARG A 230 2.30 2.93 13.85
C ARG A 230 1.50 2.78 15.14
N VAL A 231 0.18 2.84 15.03
CA VAL A 231 -0.71 2.22 16.03
C VAL A 231 -1.10 0.84 15.50
N PRO A 232 -0.94 -0.25 16.29
CA PRO A 232 -1.38 -1.57 15.88
C PRO A 232 -2.84 -1.57 15.45
N ASP A 233 -3.14 -2.28 14.37
CA ASP A 233 -4.50 -2.35 13.79
C ASP A 233 -5.06 -0.98 13.36
N VAL A 234 -4.21 0.00 13.03
CA VAL A 234 -4.63 1.26 12.41
C VAL A 234 -3.83 1.51 11.12
N PRO A 235 -4.49 1.61 9.94
CA PRO A 235 -3.79 1.88 8.69
C PRO A 235 -3.04 3.21 8.76
N GLY A 236 -1.75 3.19 8.38
CA GLY A 236 -0.88 4.35 8.29
C GLY A 236 -0.72 4.92 6.89
N HIS A 237 -1.45 4.38 5.90
CA HIS A 237 -1.60 4.72 4.47
C HIS A 237 -0.74 5.88 3.91
N ILE A 238 -0.17 5.66 2.73
CA ILE A 238 0.65 6.63 2.01
C ILE A 238 -0.09 7.04 0.74
N ALA A 239 -0.08 8.33 0.41
CA ALA A 239 -0.49 8.82 -0.91
C ALA A 239 0.66 9.58 -1.56
N VAL A 240 0.78 9.51 -2.89
CA VAL A 240 1.80 10.25 -3.66
C VAL A 240 1.08 11.23 -4.59
N ASP A 241 1.57 12.46 -4.69
CA ASP A 241 1.08 13.42 -5.69
C ASP A 241 1.92 13.43 -6.98
N ASP A 242 1.43 14.12 -8.02
CA ASP A 242 2.11 14.24 -9.31
C ASP A 242 3.51 14.90 -9.22
N ALA A 243 3.81 15.60 -8.12
CA ALA A 243 5.11 16.19 -7.86
C ALA A 243 6.07 15.23 -7.14
N GLY A 244 5.62 14.04 -6.76
CA GLY A 244 6.37 13.04 -6.00
C GLY A 244 6.46 13.35 -4.51
N LEU A 245 5.54 14.16 -3.96
CA LEU A 245 5.42 14.34 -2.51
C LEU A 245 4.57 13.24 -1.92
N LEU A 246 5.00 12.74 -0.76
CA LEU A 246 4.36 11.67 -0.02
C LEU A 246 3.55 12.26 1.13
N TYR A 247 2.29 11.85 1.26
CA TYR A 247 1.38 12.19 2.34
C TYR A 247 1.19 10.96 3.20
N ILE A 248 1.64 10.98 4.45
CA ILE A 248 1.73 9.78 5.30
C ILE A 248 0.93 9.99 6.58
N ALA A 249 0.00 9.08 6.87
CA ALA A 249 -0.71 9.06 8.15
C ALA A 249 0.20 8.43 9.22
N ASN A 250 0.93 9.27 9.94
CA ASN A 250 1.80 8.86 11.06
C ASN A 250 0.94 8.63 12.32
N THR A 251 0.22 7.52 12.33
CA THR A 251 -0.89 7.24 13.26
C THR A 251 -0.49 7.28 14.73
N GLY A 252 0.70 6.80 15.08
CA GLY A 252 1.22 6.79 16.45
C GLY A 252 1.49 8.17 17.03
N GLU A 253 1.68 9.17 16.17
CA GLU A 253 1.88 10.57 16.55
C GLU A 253 0.63 11.44 16.30
N GLY A 254 -0.44 10.87 15.74
CA GLY A 254 -1.66 11.62 15.37
C GLY A 254 -1.39 12.71 14.33
N GLN A 255 -0.47 12.45 13.39
CA GLN A 255 0.04 13.43 12.42
C GLN A 255 -0.22 13.00 10.98
N LEU A 256 -0.49 13.98 10.12
CA LEU A 256 -0.35 13.85 8.67
C LEU A 256 0.96 14.53 8.25
N LEU A 257 1.90 13.74 7.74
CA LEU A 257 3.19 14.22 7.27
C LEU A 257 3.16 14.47 5.76
N VAL A 258 3.93 15.44 5.30
CA VAL A 258 4.31 15.63 3.90
C VAL A 258 5.82 15.44 3.78
N VAL A 259 6.25 14.54 2.91
CA VAL A 259 7.65 14.16 2.73
C VAL A 259 8.06 14.39 1.28
N ASP A 260 9.17 15.09 1.08
CA ASP A 260 9.87 15.18 -0.20
C ASP A 260 11.15 14.34 -0.13
N PRO A 261 11.18 13.16 -0.78
CA PRO A 261 12.34 12.27 -0.72
C PRO A 261 13.49 12.72 -1.62
N ARG A 262 13.28 13.67 -2.55
CA ARG A 262 14.22 13.94 -3.67
C ARG A 262 15.54 14.58 -3.25
N ASN A 263 15.58 15.21 -2.07
CA ASN A 263 16.80 15.77 -1.50
C ASN A 263 17.61 14.76 -0.70
N ALA A 264 17.06 13.56 -0.44
CA ALA A 264 17.77 12.53 0.26
C ALA A 264 18.95 12.03 -0.57
N VAL A 265 20.03 11.70 0.12
CA VAL A 265 21.25 11.14 -0.45
C VAL A 265 21.51 9.77 0.17
N GLU A 266 22.16 8.92 -0.61
CA GLU A 266 22.64 7.62 -0.17
C GLU A 266 23.53 7.76 1.08
N GLY A 267 23.21 6.96 2.10
CA GLY A 267 23.91 6.84 3.36
C GLY A 267 24.71 5.54 3.43
N ASP A 268 24.70 4.89 4.61
CA ASP A 268 25.42 3.64 4.81
C ASP A 268 24.66 2.44 4.24
N ALA A 269 25.40 1.46 3.72
CA ALA A 269 24.84 0.17 3.35
C ALA A 269 24.34 -0.58 4.60
N ILE A 270 23.15 -1.15 4.50
CA ILE A 270 22.53 -1.94 5.57
C ILE A 270 22.96 -3.41 5.39
N PRO A 271 23.39 -4.12 6.45
CA PRO A 271 23.70 -5.53 6.33
C PRO A 271 22.50 -6.33 5.82
N LEU A 272 22.72 -7.12 4.77
CA LEU A 272 21.73 -8.07 4.28
C LEU A 272 21.37 -9.06 5.39
N LEU A 273 20.09 -9.13 5.70
CA LEU A 273 19.47 -10.10 6.59
C LEU A 273 18.38 -10.76 5.75
N PHE A 274 18.23 -12.08 5.87
CA PHE A 274 17.23 -12.91 5.16
C PHE A 274 17.56 -13.30 3.73
N GLU A 275 18.00 -12.38 2.87
CA GLU A 275 18.11 -12.63 1.43
C GLU A 275 19.27 -11.88 0.75
N PRO A 276 19.74 -12.36 -0.42
CA PRO A 276 20.53 -11.52 -1.32
C PRO A 276 19.69 -10.38 -1.90
N LEU A 277 20.27 -9.20 -2.04
CA LEU A 277 19.70 -8.02 -2.69
C LEU A 277 20.79 -7.31 -3.50
N GLU A 278 20.41 -6.60 -4.57
CA GLU A 278 21.32 -5.73 -5.31
C GLU A 278 21.62 -4.46 -4.51
N GLU A 279 20.61 -3.88 -3.85
CA GLU A 279 20.78 -2.70 -2.97
C GLU A 279 20.04 -2.90 -1.64
N TYR A 280 20.72 -2.61 -0.55
CA TYR A 280 20.06 -2.36 0.74
C TYR A 280 20.78 -1.24 1.47
N THR A 281 20.20 -0.05 1.50
CA THR A 281 20.95 1.17 1.85
C THR A 281 20.08 2.20 2.58
N GLU A 282 20.68 2.93 3.51
CA GLU A 282 20.06 4.08 4.15
C GLU A 282 20.03 5.27 3.19
N TYR A 283 18.99 6.10 3.29
CA TYR A 283 18.87 7.39 2.63
C TYR A 283 18.60 8.45 3.71
N VAL A 284 19.26 9.61 3.59
CA VAL A 284 19.19 10.70 4.56
C VAL A 284 19.09 12.05 3.87
N GLY A 285 18.36 12.99 4.46
CA GLY A 285 18.15 14.34 3.94
C GLY A 285 16.78 14.55 3.28
N ALA A 286 15.81 13.66 3.51
CA ALA A 286 14.44 13.89 3.05
C ALA A 286 13.85 15.11 3.78
N SER A 287 13.07 15.91 3.08
CA SER A 287 12.38 17.04 3.72
C SER A 287 11.07 16.55 4.30
N VAL A 288 10.84 16.79 5.59
CA VAL A 288 9.63 16.37 6.31
C VAL A 288 8.93 17.59 6.91
N ALA A 289 7.62 17.70 6.69
CA ALA A 289 6.77 18.70 7.31
C ALA A 289 5.50 18.06 7.86
N THR A 290 4.96 18.60 8.95
CA THR A 290 3.62 18.22 9.44
C THR A 290 2.59 19.07 8.74
N LEU A 291 1.69 18.44 7.97
CA LEU A 291 0.57 19.09 7.31
C LEU A 291 -0.63 19.25 8.25
N GLY A 292 -0.82 18.30 9.18
CA GLY A 292 -1.83 18.36 10.22
C GLY A 292 -1.45 17.50 11.44
N ASP A 293 -1.98 17.85 12.60
CA ASP A 293 -1.78 17.16 13.87
C ASP A 293 -3.10 17.09 14.69
N GLY A 294 -3.12 16.29 15.76
CA GLY A 294 -4.30 16.11 16.60
C GLY A 294 -5.42 15.32 15.92
N LEU A 295 -5.04 14.31 15.13
CA LEU A 295 -5.96 13.42 14.41
C LEU A 295 -6.42 12.21 15.26
N ASP A 296 -6.56 12.39 16.58
CA ASP A 296 -6.92 11.35 17.56
C ASP A 296 -8.43 11.04 17.66
#